data_AF-A0A258XQV7-F1
#
_entry.id   AF-A0A258XQV7-F1
#
_cell.length_a   1.000
_cell.length_b   1.000
_cell.length_c   1.000
_cell.angle_alpha   90.00
_cell.angle_beta   90.00
_cell.angle_gamma   90.00
#
_symmetry.space_group_name_H-M   'P 1'
#
loop_
_entity.id
_entity.type
_entity.pdbx_description
1 polymer ?
#
loop_
_entity_poly.entity_id
_entity_poly.type
_entity_poly.pdbx_seq_one_letter_code
_entity_poly.pdbx_strand_id
1 'polypeptide(L)' 'MTQTPRTLYQKIWDAHVVEQRDDGTALIYIDRHLVHEVTSPQAFEALRVAGRKVRRPDLTLAVPDHNLPTTARRSADG' A
#
# COMPACT_ATOMS: atom_id res chain seq x y z
N MET A 1 -37.47 11.03 -6.82
CA MET A 1 -36.79 9.82 -7.33
C MET A 1 -35.99 9.25 -6.18
N THR A 2 -36.34 8.06 -5.68
CA THR A 2 -35.59 7.40 -4.61
C THR A 2 -34.30 6.85 -5.20
N GLN A 3 -33.15 7.35 -4.72
CA GLN A 3 -31.84 6.85 -5.13
C GLN A 3 -31.74 5.38 -4.71
N THR A 4 -31.37 4.50 -5.65
CA THR A 4 -31.15 3.08 -5.35
C THR A 4 -30.19 2.95 -4.16
N PRO A 5 -30.58 2.24 -3.09
CA PRO A 5 -29.72 2.08 -1.93
C PRO A 5 -28.38 1.46 -2.34
N ARG A 6 -27.28 2.12 -1.97
CA ARG A 6 -25.92 1.60 -2.20
C ARG A 6 -25.44 0.78 -1.01
N THR A 7 -24.73 -0.31 -1.29
CA THR A 7 -24.01 -1.09 -0.27
C THR A 7 -22.85 -0.29 0.31
N LEU A 8 -22.34 -0.70 1.47
CA LEU A 8 -21.13 -0.08 2.05
C LEU A 8 -19.94 -0.19 1.09
N TYR A 9 -19.78 -1.34 0.44
CA TYR A 9 -18.72 -1.56 -0.55
C TYR A 9 -18.80 -0.56 -1.70
N GLN A 10 -19.99 -0.36 -2.29
CA GLN A 10 -20.19 0.62 -3.37
C GLN A 10 -19.86 2.04 -2.91
N LYS A 11 -20.30 2.42 -1.71
CA LYS A 11 -19.99 3.74 -1.16
C LYS A 11 -18.48 3.97 -1.00
N ILE A 12 -17.75 2.97 -0.49
CA ILE A 12 -16.30 3.04 -0.34
C ILE A 12 -15.64 3.07 -1.71
N TRP A 13 -16.00 2.16 -2.61
CA TRP A 13 -15.44 2.10 -3.96
C TRP A 13 -15.61 3.43 -4.71
N ASP A 14 -16.85 3.93 -4.79
CA ASP A 14 -17.19 5.17 -5.49
C ASP A 14 -16.44 6.39 -4.93
N ALA A 15 -16.06 6.36 -3.64
CA ALA A 15 -15.30 7.43 -3.01
C ALA A 15 -13.80 7.45 -3.40
N HIS A 16 -13.26 6.35 -3.95
CA HIS A 16 -11.83 6.19 -4.25
C HIS A 16 -11.51 6.03 -5.74
N VAL A 17 -12.52 5.83 -6.59
CA VAL A 17 -12.35 5.86 -8.04
C VAL A 17 -11.98 7.28 -8.46
N VAL A 18 -10.84 7.41 -9.12
CA VAL A 18 -10.38 8.65 -9.76
C VAL A 18 -10.93 8.76 -11.17
N GLU A 19 -10.95 7.64 -11.91
CA GLU A 19 -11.38 7.60 -13.29
C GLU A 19 -11.86 6.18 -13.65
N GLN A 20 -12.98 6.10 -14.38
CA GLN A 20 -13.41 4.88 -15.07
C GLN A 20 -13.04 5.03 -16.54
N ARG A 21 -12.34 4.03 -17.08
CA ARG A 21 -11.92 4.01 -18.48
C ARG A 21 -12.94 3.28 -19.34
N ASP A 22 -12.90 3.54 -20.64
CA ASP A 22 -13.84 2.97 -21.62
C ASP A 22 -13.76 1.43 -21.70
N ASP A 23 -12.62 0.85 -21.33
CA ASP A 23 -12.42 -0.61 -21.27
C ASP A 23 -12.96 -1.26 -19.99
N GLY A 24 -13.59 -0.47 -19.11
CA GLY A 24 -14.15 -0.92 -17.84
C GLY A 24 -13.13 -1.02 -16.70
N THR A 25 -11.86 -0.64 -16.92
CA THR A 25 -10.87 -0.56 -15.84
C THR A 25 -11.03 0.74 -15.05
N ALA A 26 -10.80 0.66 -13.73
CA ALA A 26 -10.85 1.82 -12.85
C ALA A 26 -9.45 2.20 -12.38
N LEU A 27 -9.13 3.49 -12.47
CA LEU A 27 -8.03 4.08 -11.73
C LEU A 27 -8.52 4.41 -10.32
N ILE A 28 -7.86 3.84 -9.31
CA ILE A 28 -8.22 4.00 -7.91
C ILE A 28 -7.06 4.63 -7.16
N TYR A 29 -7.36 5.58 -6.28
CA TYR A 29 -6.37 6.11 -5.37
C TYR A 29 -6.19 5.17 -4.17
N ILE A 30 -4.93 4.85 -3.83
CA ILE A 30 -4.62 4.03 -2.65
C ILE A 30 -4.26 4.93 -1.47
N ASP A 31 -5.07 4.90 -0.43
CA ASP A 31 -4.90 5.77 0.72
C ASP A 31 -3.89 5.27 1.73
N ARG A 32 -3.62 3.98 1.80
CA ARG A 32 -2.66 3.41 2.75
C ARG A 32 -1.92 2.23 2.16
N HIS A 33 -0.62 2.22 2.36
CA HIS A 33 0.26 1.10 2.03
C HIS A 33 0.71 0.44 3.33
N LEU A 34 0.38 -0.83 3.52
CA LEU A 34 0.89 -1.65 4.62
C LEU A 34 1.99 -2.53 4.04
N VAL A 35 3.21 -2.35 4.53
CA VAL A 35 4.40 -3.01 4.01
C VAL A 35 5.11 -3.78 5.11
N HIS A 36 5.77 -4.88 4.75
CA HIS A 36 6.49 -5.76 5.66
C HIS A 36 7.77 -6.28 5.02
N GLU A 37 8.69 -6.78 5.83
CA GLU A 37 10.08 -7.06 5.48
C GLU A 37 10.28 -8.24 4.52
N VAL A 38 9.24 -9.00 4.19
CA VAL A 38 9.35 -10.19 3.32
C VAL A 38 9.18 -9.84 1.85
N THR A 39 8.16 -9.06 1.52
CA THR A 39 7.74 -8.80 0.12
C THR A 39 8.04 -7.38 -0.34
N SER A 40 8.19 -6.45 0.61
CA SER A 40 8.37 -5.04 0.31
C SER A 40 9.78 -4.66 -0.14
N PRO A 41 10.88 -5.36 0.26
CA PRO A 41 12.21 -5.08 -0.30
C PRO A 41 12.25 -5.11 -1.82
N GLN A 42 11.56 -6.07 -2.45
CA GLN A 42 11.49 -6.22 -3.91
C GLN A 42 10.77 -5.02 -4.55
N ALA A 43 9.70 -4.50 -3.92
CA ALA A 43 8.99 -3.33 -4.40
C ALA A 43 9.84 -2.04 -4.29
N PHE A 44 10.58 -1.87 -3.20
CA PHE A 44 11.49 -0.73 -3.03
C PHE A 44 12.67 -0.79 -4.00
N GLU A 45 13.19 -1.99 -4.27
CA GLU A 45 14.23 -2.21 -5.27
C GLU A 45 13.74 -1.84 -6.67
N ALA A 46 12.52 -2.24 -7.04
CA ALA A 46 11.92 -1.86 -8.32
C ALA A 46 11.76 -0.33 -8.45
N LEU A 47 11.37 0.37 -7.38
CA LEU A 47 11.33 1.83 -7.36
C LEU A 47 12.73 2.42 -7.60
N ARG A 48 13.76 1.89 -6.94
CA ARG A 48 15.15 2.34 -7.09
C ARG A 48 15.66 2.15 -8.51
N VAL A 49 15.46 0.97 -9.10
CA VAL A 49 15.85 0.67 -10.50
C VAL A 49 15.12 1.60 -11.47
N ALA A 50 13.86 1.91 -11.22
CA ALA A 50 13.08 2.86 -12.02
C ALA A 50 13.40 4.34 -11.74
N GLY A 51 14.35 4.65 -10.84
CA GLY A 51 14.69 6.03 -10.45
C GLY A 51 13.57 6.78 -9.72
N ARG A 52 12.64 6.05 -9.09
CA ARG A 52 11.46 6.60 -8.41
C ARG A 52 11.64 6.60 -6.90
N LYS A 53 11.02 7.60 -6.25
CA LYS A 53 10.87 7.64 -4.79
C LYS A 53 9.46 7.19 -4.40
N VAL A 54 9.32 6.78 -3.14
CA VAL A 54 7.99 6.59 -2.54
C VAL A 54 7.23 7.91 -2.59
N ARG A 55 6.09 7.93 -3.26
CA ARG A 55 5.32 9.17 -3.50
C ARG A 55 4.67 9.72 -2.22
N ARG A 56 4.17 8.85 -1.35
CA ARG A 56 3.47 9.20 -0.11
C ARG A 56 3.99 8.41 1.09
N PRO A 57 5.19 8.76 1.61
CA PRO A 57 5.73 8.12 2.81
C PRO A 57 4.81 8.27 4.02
N ASP A 58 4.08 9.38 4.11
CA ASP A 58 3.07 9.67 5.16
C ASP A 58 1.88 8.70 5.15
N LEU A 59 1.65 8.01 4.02
CA LEU A 59 0.60 7.02 3.85
C LEU A 59 1.13 5.58 3.86
N THR A 60 2.44 5.40 4.07
CA THR A 60 3.11 4.09 4.02
C THR A 60 3.56 3.68 5.41
N LEU A 61 2.93 2.65 5.97
CA LEU A 61 3.29 2.10 7.27
C LEU A 61 4.06 0.79 7.08
N ALA A 62 5.30 0.76 7.58
CA ALA A 62 6.14 -0.41 7.58
C ALA A 62 6.11 -1.10 8.94
N VAL A 63 5.82 -2.39 8.95
CA VAL A 63 5.86 -3.22 10.16
C VAL A 63 6.75 -4.41 9.87
N PRO A 64 7.92 -4.51 10.53
CA PRO A 64 8.76 -5.69 10.43
C PRO A 64 8.37 -6.67 11.56
N ASP A 65 7.75 -7.79 11.23
CA ASP A 65 7.10 -8.68 12.22
C ASP A 65 7.27 -10.19 11.98
N HIS A 66 7.67 -10.61 10.78
CA HIS A 66 7.77 -12.03 10.44
C HIS A 66 9.13 -12.65 10.80
N ASN A 67 10.22 -11.89 10.62
CA ASN A 67 11.60 -12.36 10.65
C ASN A 67 12.48 -11.61 11.66
N LEU A 68 11.88 -10.78 12.52
CA LEU A 68 12.64 -10.15 13.59
C LEU A 68 13.03 -11.21 14.63
N PRO A 69 14.33 -11.37 14.93
CA PRO A 69 14.74 -12.24 16.02
C PRO A 69 14.09 -11.79 17.32
N THR A 70 13.59 -12.73 18.10
CA THR A 70 13.13 -12.49 19.48
C THR A 70 14.30 -12.35 20.46
N THR A 71 15.52 -12.64 19.99
CA THR A 71 16.76 -12.42 20.73
C THR A 71 17.28 -11.00 20.51
N ALA A 72 17.93 -10.44 21.53
CA ALA A 72 18.54 -9.12 21.43
C ALA A 72 19.57 -9.09 20.29
N ARG A 73 19.57 -8.01 19.51
CA ARG A 73 20.66 -7.71 18.57
C ARG A 73 21.93 -7.51 19.39
N ARG A 74 22.85 -8.47 19.31
CA ARG A 74 24.23 -8.27 19.76
C ARG A 74 24.98 -7.56 18.66
N SER A 75 25.64 -6.48 19.00
CA SER A 75 26.54 -5.80 18.06
C SER A 75 27.83 -6.63 17.95
N ALA A 76 28.72 -6.30 17.00
CA ALA A 76 29.97 -7.05 16.83
C ALA A 76 30.89 -7.01 18.08
N ASP A 77 30.63 -6.04 18.96
CA ASP A 77 31.26 -5.77 20.25
C ASP A 77 30.61 -6.53 21.44
N GLY A 78 29.57 -7.33 21.20
CA GLY A 78 28.90 -8.15 22.22
C GLY A 78 27.70 -7.46 22.85
#